data_AF-A0AAN5CLB6-F1
#
_entry.id   AF-A0AAN5CLB6-F1
#
_cell.length_a   1.000
_cell.length_b   1.000
_cell.length_c   1.000
_cell.angle_alpha   90.00
_cell.angle_beta   90.00
_cell.angle_gamma   90.00
#
_symmetry.space_group_name_H-M   'P 1'
#
loop_
_entity.id
_entity.type
_entity.pdbx_description
1 polymer ?
#
loop_
_entity_poly.entity_id
_entity_poly.type
_entity_poly.pdbx_seq_one_letter_code
_entity_poly.pdbx_strand_id
1 'polypeptide(L)'
;IRIFTARRRPPGDGVRHKSRQELPDELRRLTIEKNRIGSRHVTKFVSNKNLVDDAKIKQNADIFVGGIQQEMQTRPLDQICNADQSGFLKEMHSKRSLAPIGEKTVVRMCQSTASLTHSYTVMPLIFADGTIGDYHFVVLQEPKGQSIQYIFTPSVGSSDLLILLDSWTSFRDQAAIDSSIPPGKVLQTR
;
A
#
# COMPACT_ATOMS: atom_id res chain seq x y z
N ILE A 1 -4.02 -4.33 28.17
CA ILE A 1 -5.21 -3.90 28.94
C ILE A 1 -4.75 -2.96 30.05
N ARG A 2 -5.12 -1.68 29.99
CA ARG A 2 -5.43 -0.81 31.14
C ARG A 2 -6.09 0.48 30.64
N ILE A 3 -7.14 0.85 31.35
CA ILE A 3 -8.17 1.85 31.05
C ILE A 3 -7.66 3.23 31.48
N PHE A 4 -7.89 4.27 30.67
CA PHE A 4 -7.72 5.66 31.11
C PHE A 4 -9.07 6.27 31.47
N THR A 5 -9.25 6.62 32.74
CA THR A 5 -10.36 7.46 33.20
C THR A 5 -9.99 8.93 33.04
N ALA A 6 -10.71 9.65 32.18
CA ALA A 6 -10.61 11.09 32.10
C ALA A 6 -11.50 11.74 33.17
N ARG A 7 -10.91 12.34 34.20
CA ARG A 7 -11.62 13.34 35.02
C ARG A 7 -11.43 14.71 34.38
N ARG A 8 -12.53 15.45 34.18
CA ARG A 8 -12.48 16.88 33.82
C ARG A 8 -11.84 17.66 34.98
N ARG A 9 -10.85 18.50 34.67
CA ARG A 9 -10.39 19.55 35.59
C ARG A 9 -11.39 20.71 35.58
N PRO A 10 -11.64 21.38 36.72
CA PRO A 10 -12.50 22.55 36.79
C PRO A 10 -11.82 23.77 36.11
N PRO A 11 -12.60 24.77 35.68
CA PRO A 11 -12.07 25.95 35.03
C PRO A 11 -11.47 26.91 36.08
N GLY A 12 -10.22 27.30 35.91
CA GLY A 12 -9.56 28.25 36.81
C GLY A 12 -8.15 28.63 36.36
N ASP A 13 -8.06 29.87 35.87
CA ASP A 13 -6.95 30.82 35.79
C ASP A 13 -5.64 30.49 35.06
N GLY A 14 -5.37 31.35 34.08
CA GLY A 14 -4.25 31.26 33.16
C GLY A 14 -2.95 31.83 33.70
N VAL A 15 -1.85 31.22 33.29
CA VAL A 15 -0.68 31.88 32.71
C VAL A 15 -0.06 30.88 31.73
N ARG A 16 0.01 31.24 30.44
CA ARG A 16 0.70 30.45 29.43
C ARG A 16 2.20 30.77 29.51
N HIS A 17 2.97 30.04 30.30
CA HIS A 17 4.43 30.10 30.18
C HIS A 17 4.85 29.45 28.86
N LYS A 18 5.00 30.27 27.82
CA LYS A 18 5.83 29.97 26.65
C LYS A 18 7.20 30.61 26.86
N SER A 19 8.17 29.83 27.33
CA SER A 19 9.59 30.18 27.21
C SER A 19 10.31 29.03 26.51
N ARG A 20 10.11 28.94 25.20
CA ARG A 20 11.09 28.27 24.32
C ARG A 20 12.08 29.36 23.94
N GLN A 21 13.18 29.48 24.69
CA GLN A 21 14.28 30.36 24.28
C GLN A 21 14.85 29.81 22.97
N GLU A 22 14.57 30.49 21.88
CA GLU A 22 15.17 30.21 20.60
C GLU A 22 16.62 30.71 20.63
N LEU A 23 17.58 29.79 20.44
CA LEU A 23 18.98 30.15 20.29
C LEU A 23 19.14 31.19 19.16
N PRO A 24 19.90 32.28 19.39
CA PRO A 24 20.19 33.27 18.36
C PRO A 24 20.73 32.62 17.09
N ASP A 25 20.32 33.13 15.92
CA ASP A 25 20.63 32.51 14.62
C ASP A 25 22.13 32.35 14.36
N GLU A 26 22.95 33.23 14.92
CA GLU A 26 24.41 33.16 14.86
C GLU A 26 24.98 31.96 15.64
N LEU A 27 24.45 31.69 16.84
CA LEU A 27 24.80 30.51 17.64
C LEU A 27 24.30 29.21 16.99
N ARG A 28 23.13 29.25 16.31
CA ARG A 28 22.64 28.11 15.52
C ARG A 28 23.58 27.80 14.35
N ARG A 29 24.05 28.83 13.62
CA ARG A 29 24.99 28.68 12.49
C ARG A 29 26.34 28.11 12.93
N LEU A 30 26.94 28.67 13.97
CA LEU A 30 28.21 28.20 14.52
C LEU A 30 28.13 26.73 15.02
N THR A 31 27.01 26.33 15.59
CA THR A 31 26.78 24.95 16.06
C THR A 31 26.64 23.95 14.91
N ILE A 32 25.99 24.36 13.81
CA ILE A 32 25.83 23.56 12.59
C ILE A 32 27.18 23.37 11.87
N GLU A 33 27.97 24.44 11.73
CA GLU A 33 29.28 24.42 11.08
C GLU A 33 30.30 23.60 11.88
N LYS A 34 30.35 23.82 13.21
CA LYS A 34 31.31 23.14 14.09
C LYS A 34 31.04 21.63 14.24
N ASN A 35 29.77 21.22 14.23
CA ASN A 35 29.40 19.81 14.41
C ASN A 35 29.09 19.08 13.09
N ARG A 36 29.06 19.77 11.95
CA ARG A 36 28.68 19.25 10.62
C ARG A 36 27.28 18.63 10.59
N ILE A 37 26.36 19.11 11.43
CA ILE A 37 24.98 18.60 11.52
C ILE A 37 24.05 19.62 10.86
N GLY A 38 23.48 19.26 9.70
CA GLY A 38 22.50 20.08 8.99
C GLY A 38 21.08 19.50 9.09
N SER A 39 20.07 20.34 8.84
CA SER A 39 18.70 19.86 8.62
C SER A 39 18.67 18.95 7.39
N ARG A 40 17.98 17.80 7.50
CA ARG A 40 17.85 16.80 6.43
C ARG A 40 16.38 16.40 6.29
N HIS A 41 15.94 16.21 5.05
CA HIS A 41 14.66 15.57 4.76
C HIS A 41 14.70 14.11 5.24
N VAL A 42 13.69 13.67 5.99
CA VAL A 42 13.58 12.27 6.42
C VAL A 42 13.17 11.43 5.21
N THR A 43 14.03 10.54 4.74
CA THR A 43 13.80 9.73 3.53
C THR A 43 13.25 8.34 3.83
N LYS A 44 13.37 7.86 5.07
CA LYS A 44 12.96 6.51 5.46
C LYS A 44 12.44 6.52 6.90
N PHE A 45 11.27 5.93 7.09
CA PHE A 45 10.73 5.60 8.40
C PHE A 45 10.85 4.10 8.61
N VAL A 46 11.43 3.68 9.73
CA VAL A 46 11.63 2.27 10.08
C VAL A 46 11.03 2.01 11.44
N SER A 47 10.28 0.91 11.56
CA SER A 47 9.77 0.46 12.85
C SER A 47 10.92 -0.15 13.67
N ASN A 48 10.84 -0.06 15.00
CA ASN A 48 11.85 -0.63 15.89
C ASN A 48 12.06 -2.14 15.64
N LYS A 49 10.99 -2.85 15.30
CA LYS A 49 11.03 -4.28 14.96
C LYS A 49 11.84 -4.55 13.69
N ASN A 50 11.68 -3.73 12.66
CA ASN A 50 12.39 -3.90 11.38
C ASN A 50 13.87 -3.51 11.48
N LEU A 51 14.26 -2.68 12.44
CA LEU A 51 15.64 -2.24 12.63
C LEU A 51 16.47 -3.24 13.45
N VAL A 52 15.87 -3.87 14.46
CA VAL A 52 16.57 -4.80 15.37
C VAL A 52 16.74 -6.18 14.74
N ASP A 53 15.77 -6.65 13.96
CA ASP A 53 15.75 -8.00 13.40
C ASP A 53 16.07 -8.05 11.89
N ASP A 54 16.63 -6.99 11.29
CA ASP A 54 16.85 -6.88 9.84
C ASP A 54 17.58 -8.10 9.24
N ALA A 55 18.64 -8.57 9.91
CA ALA A 55 19.39 -9.76 9.49
C ALA A 55 18.54 -11.04 9.53
N LYS A 56 17.69 -11.19 10.55
CA LYS A 56 16.80 -12.34 10.72
C LYS A 56 15.64 -12.29 9.72
N ILE A 57 15.08 -11.11 9.49
CA ILE A 57 14.04 -10.87 8.48
C ILE A 57 14.58 -11.21 7.10
N LYS A 58 15.80 -10.76 6.79
CA LYS A 58 16.46 -11.06 5.52
C LYS A 58 16.71 -12.57 5.36
N GLN A 59 17.26 -13.23 6.37
CA GLN A 59 17.50 -14.68 6.32
C GLN A 59 16.20 -15.46 6.09
N ASN A 60 15.13 -15.11 6.78
CA ASN A 60 13.82 -15.75 6.59
C ASN A 60 13.26 -15.51 5.18
N ALA A 61 13.43 -14.30 4.65
CA ALA A 61 13.03 -13.98 3.29
C ALA A 61 13.84 -14.79 2.26
N ASP A 62 15.15 -14.90 2.43
CA ASP A 62 16.02 -15.68 1.54
C ASP A 62 15.64 -17.17 1.55
N ILE A 63 15.36 -17.74 2.73
CA ILE A 63 14.89 -19.13 2.87
C ILE A 63 13.54 -19.32 2.16
N PHE A 64 12.60 -18.40 2.38
CA PHE A 64 11.28 -18.46 1.76
C PHE A 64 11.36 -18.38 0.24
N VAL A 65 12.08 -17.39 -0.30
CA VAL A 65 12.28 -17.20 -1.74
C VAL A 65 12.97 -18.43 -2.34
N GLY A 66 13.99 -18.98 -1.67
CA GLY A 66 14.65 -20.21 -2.10
C GLY A 66 13.68 -21.39 -2.20
N GLY A 67 12.79 -21.56 -1.21
CA GLY A 67 11.76 -22.61 -1.23
C GLY A 67 10.76 -22.46 -2.38
N ILE A 68 10.26 -21.25 -2.61
CA ILE A 68 9.32 -20.96 -3.70
C ILE A 68 9.99 -21.17 -5.06
N GLN A 69 11.25 -20.76 -5.23
CA GLN A 69 12.01 -20.99 -6.47
C GLN A 69 12.16 -22.47 -6.80
N GLN A 70 12.40 -23.33 -5.81
CA GLN A 70 12.46 -24.78 -6.03
C GLN A 70 11.11 -25.36 -6.45
N GLU A 71 10.02 -24.91 -5.83
CA GLU A 71 8.68 -25.35 -6.21
C GLU A 71 8.31 -24.90 -7.63
N MET A 72 8.62 -23.65 -7.98
CA MET A 72 8.38 -23.10 -9.32
C MET A 72 9.11 -23.89 -10.42
N GLN A 73 10.27 -24.50 -10.16
CA GLN A 73 10.97 -25.34 -11.13
C GLN A 73 10.21 -26.61 -11.50
N THR A 74 9.34 -27.09 -10.61
CA THR A 74 8.58 -28.35 -10.81
C THR A 74 7.22 -28.13 -11.47
N ARG A 75 6.79 -26.87 -11.62
CA ARG A 75 5.46 -26.50 -12.11
C ARG A 75 5.54 -25.95 -13.55
N PRO A 76 4.56 -26.27 -14.40
CA PRO A 76 4.33 -25.57 -15.65
C PRO A 76 4.16 -24.05 -15.46
N LEU A 77 4.61 -23.26 -16.44
CA LEU A 77 4.60 -21.78 -16.36
C LEU A 77 3.19 -21.18 -16.38
N ASP A 78 2.23 -21.89 -16.96
CA ASP A 78 0.79 -21.55 -16.97
C ASP A 78 0.09 -21.86 -15.62
N GLN A 79 0.82 -22.40 -14.64
CA GLN A 79 0.33 -22.64 -13.28
C GLN A 79 0.93 -21.70 -12.25
N ILE A 80 1.80 -20.78 -12.68
CA ILE A 80 2.44 -19.80 -11.81
C ILE A 80 1.98 -18.44 -12.28
N CYS A 81 1.31 -17.67 -11.42
CA CYS A 81 0.91 -16.32 -11.76
C CYS A 81 1.18 -15.32 -10.64
N ASN A 82 1.48 -14.09 -11.07
CA ASN A 82 1.43 -12.92 -10.21
C ASN A 82 0.00 -12.39 -10.21
N ALA A 83 -0.53 -12.17 -9.01
CA ALA A 83 -1.81 -11.52 -8.79
C ALA A 83 -1.57 -10.28 -7.93
N ASP A 84 -1.60 -9.11 -8.56
CA ASP A 84 -1.46 -7.83 -7.85
C ASP A 84 -2.52 -6.84 -8.30
N GLN A 85 -2.95 -6.01 -7.36
CA GLN A 85 -4.00 -5.04 -7.59
C GLN A 85 -3.42 -3.67 -7.94
N SER A 86 -3.91 -3.11 -9.04
CA SER A 86 -3.57 -1.77 -9.51
C SER A 86 -4.75 -0.83 -9.42
N GLY A 87 -4.54 0.31 -8.75
CA GLY A 87 -5.49 1.42 -8.68
C GLY A 87 -5.39 2.33 -9.89
N PHE A 88 -6.52 2.46 -10.59
CA PHE A 88 -6.65 3.35 -11.74
C PHE A 88 -7.64 4.46 -11.42
N LEU A 89 -7.27 5.69 -11.76
CA LEU A 89 -8.24 6.79 -11.78
C LEU A 89 -9.22 6.55 -12.92
N LYS A 90 -10.50 6.88 -12.69
CA LYS A 90 -11.51 6.83 -13.75
C LYS A 90 -11.16 7.76 -14.92
N GLU A 91 -10.48 8.87 -14.63
CA GLU A 91 -9.93 9.77 -15.63
C GLU A 91 -8.44 10.05 -15.36
N MET A 92 -7.59 9.59 -16.29
CA MET A 92 -6.16 9.85 -16.23
C MET A 92 -5.86 11.30 -16.57
N HIS A 93 -5.08 11.96 -15.72
CA HIS A 93 -4.63 13.32 -15.95
C HIS A 93 -3.18 13.50 -15.51
N SER A 94 -2.46 14.35 -16.25
CA SER A 94 -1.13 14.79 -15.83
C SER A 94 -1.27 15.77 -14.66
N LYS A 95 -0.41 15.61 -13.65
CA LYS A 95 -0.26 16.55 -12.53
C LYS A 95 0.43 17.86 -12.94
N ARG A 96 0.97 17.92 -14.16
CA ARG A 96 1.76 19.04 -14.68
C ARG A 96 1.15 19.50 -16.01
N SER A 97 1.04 20.81 -16.17
CA SER A 97 0.67 21.45 -17.43
C SER A 97 1.77 22.43 -17.81
N LEU A 98 1.93 22.67 -19.12
CA LEU A 98 2.77 23.75 -19.61
C LEU A 98 1.95 25.04 -19.50
N ALA A 99 2.22 25.82 -18.46
CA ALA A 99 1.61 27.12 -18.22
C ALA A 99 2.70 28.20 -18.13
N PRO A 100 2.38 29.46 -18.46
CA PRO A 100 3.31 30.58 -18.29
C PRO A 100 3.86 30.69 -16.86
N ILE A 101 5.12 31.12 -16.75
CA ILE A 101 5.78 31.31 -15.45
C ILE A 101 5.06 32.43 -14.69
N GLY A 102 4.67 32.14 -13.44
CA GLY A 102 3.94 33.08 -12.58
C GLY A 102 2.42 32.89 -12.59
N GLU A 103 1.90 32.02 -13.47
CA GLU A 103 0.48 31.68 -13.50
C GLU A 103 0.08 30.92 -12.22
N LYS A 104 -0.83 31.50 -11.43
CA LYS A 104 -1.28 30.93 -10.16
C LYS A 104 -2.40 29.91 -10.33
N THR A 105 -3.16 30.02 -11.40
CA THR A 105 -4.34 29.18 -11.65
C THR A 105 -4.24 28.59 -13.05
N VAL A 106 -4.13 27.27 -13.14
CA VAL A 106 -4.15 26.55 -14.41
C VAL A 106 -5.41 25.69 -14.43
N VAL A 107 -6.34 26.03 -15.31
CA VAL A 107 -7.61 25.29 -15.45
C VAL A 107 -7.46 24.21 -16.50
N ARG A 108 -8.00 23.03 -16.21
CA ARG A 108 -8.08 21.91 -17.15
C ARG A 108 -9.53 21.44 -17.22
N MET A 109 -10.00 21.16 -18.42
CA MET A 109 -11.28 20.48 -18.64
C MET A 109 -11.14 18.99 -18.30
N CYS A 110 -12.07 18.48 -17.51
CA CYS A 110 -12.23 17.06 -17.23
C CYS A 110 -13.63 16.61 -17.63
N GLN A 111 -13.82 15.32 -17.88
CA GLN A 111 -15.15 14.78 -18.18
C GLN A 111 -16.07 14.85 -16.96
N SER A 112 -15.51 14.59 -15.77
CA SER A 112 -16.22 14.73 -14.51
C SER A 112 -15.24 14.95 -13.38
N THR A 113 -15.56 15.88 -12.47
CA THR A 113 -14.77 16.10 -11.26
C THR A 113 -14.71 14.85 -10.39
N ALA A 114 -15.78 14.05 -10.38
CA ALA A 114 -15.80 12.76 -9.69
C ALA A 114 -14.84 11.74 -10.32
N SER A 115 -14.60 11.78 -11.62
CA SER A 115 -13.67 10.84 -12.27
C SER A 115 -12.20 11.10 -11.91
N LEU A 116 -11.88 12.30 -11.43
CA LEU A 116 -10.56 12.66 -10.92
C LEU A 116 -10.35 12.22 -9.46
N THR A 117 -11.42 12.12 -8.68
CA THR A 117 -11.35 11.77 -7.25
C THR A 117 -11.60 10.31 -6.97
N HIS A 118 -12.31 9.60 -7.85
CA HIS A 118 -12.62 8.19 -7.67
C HIS A 118 -11.67 7.34 -8.52
N SER A 119 -11.12 6.32 -7.86
CA SER A 119 -10.42 5.23 -8.51
C SER A 119 -11.30 3.99 -8.55
N TYR A 120 -10.97 3.09 -9.47
CA TYR A 120 -11.35 1.69 -9.39
C TYR A 120 -10.08 0.87 -9.27
N THR A 121 -10.24 -0.39 -8.90
CA THR A 121 -9.10 -1.27 -8.73
C THR A 121 -9.25 -2.53 -9.55
N VAL A 122 -8.18 -2.93 -10.22
CA VAL A 122 -8.15 -4.13 -11.06
C VAL A 122 -7.01 -5.00 -10.57
N MET A 123 -7.26 -6.29 -10.42
CA MET A 123 -6.25 -7.30 -10.16
C MET A 123 -6.14 -8.22 -11.37
N PRO A 124 -5.22 -7.93 -12.32
CA PRO A 124 -4.86 -8.87 -13.37
C PRO A 124 -4.14 -10.09 -12.80
N LEU A 125 -4.31 -11.23 -13.47
CA LEU A 125 -3.45 -12.39 -13.31
C LEU A 125 -2.47 -12.41 -14.48
N ILE A 126 -1.17 -12.36 -14.18
CA ILE A 126 -0.12 -12.46 -15.20
C ILE A 126 0.64 -13.75 -14.94
N PHE A 127 0.58 -14.69 -15.88
CA PHE A 127 1.24 -15.99 -15.78
C PHE A 127 2.73 -15.89 -16.10
N ALA A 128 3.51 -16.86 -15.61
CA ALA A 128 4.95 -16.91 -15.81
C ALA A 128 5.36 -17.19 -17.26
N ASP A 129 4.44 -17.69 -18.08
CA ASP A 129 4.60 -17.82 -19.53
C ASP A 129 4.38 -16.50 -20.30
N GLY A 130 3.98 -15.42 -19.60
CA GLY A 130 3.71 -14.11 -20.17
C GLY A 130 2.27 -13.91 -20.62
N THR A 131 1.39 -14.91 -20.47
CA THR A 131 -0.03 -14.76 -20.77
C THR A 131 -0.75 -13.97 -19.67
N ILE A 132 -1.82 -13.28 -20.06
CA ILE A 132 -2.73 -12.60 -19.13
C ILE A 132 -3.94 -13.52 -18.96
N GLY A 133 -4.38 -13.71 -17.72
CA GLY A 133 -5.57 -14.51 -17.44
C GLY A 133 -6.82 -13.95 -18.10
N ASP A 134 -7.69 -14.85 -18.57
CA ASP A 134 -8.93 -14.52 -19.28
C ASP A 134 -9.84 -13.57 -18.49
N TYR A 135 -9.73 -13.57 -17.16
CA TYR A 135 -10.59 -12.84 -16.27
C TYR A 135 -9.79 -12.06 -15.23
N HIS A 136 -10.32 -10.87 -14.90
CA HIS A 136 -9.69 -9.91 -14.00
C HIS A 136 -10.64 -9.58 -12.87
N PHE A 137 -10.15 -9.48 -11.65
CA PHE A 137 -10.98 -9.03 -10.53
C PHE A 137 -11.07 -7.51 -10.54
N VAL A 138 -12.28 -6.96 -10.61
CA VAL A 138 -12.51 -5.51 -10.68
C VAL A 138 -13.35 -5.07 -9.49
N VAL A 139 -12.79 -4.16 -8.69
CA VAL A 139 -13.50 -3.49 -7.61
C VAL A 139 -13.92 -2.11 -8.09
N LEU A 140 -15.22 -1.94 -8.28
CA LEU A 140 -15.82 -0.65 -8.58
C LEU A 140 -16.39 -0.06 -7.29
N GLN A 141 -16.08 1.22 -7.03
CA GLN A 141 -16.82 1.96 -6.01
C GLN A 141 -18.16 2.41 -6.59
N GLU A 142 -19.27 1.97 -5.98
CA GLU A 142 -20.62 2.36 -6.37
C GLU A 142 -21.08 3.69 -5.73
N PRO A 143 -22.11 4.34 -6.29
CA PRO A 143 -22.75 5.49 -5.67
C PRO A 143 -23.28 5.08 -4.28
N LYS A 144 -22.89 5.83 -3.23
CA LYS A 144 -23.20 5.61 -1.79
C LYS A 144 -22.20 4.78 -0.99
N GLY A 145 -21.01 4.49 -1.52
CA GLY A 145 -19.89 3.95 -0.73
C GLY A 145 -19.97 2.45 -0.43
N GLN A 146 -20.91 1.74 -1.06
CA GLN A 146 -20.91 0.29 -1.08
C GLN A 146 -19.94 -0.17 -2.17
N SER A 147 -19.03 -1.08 -1.84
CA SER A 147 -18.10 -1.64 -2.83
C SER A 147 -18.80 -2.80 -3.52
N ILE A 148 -19.09 -2.67 -4.81
CA ILE A 148 -19.52 -3.83 -5.60
C ILE A 148 -18.27 -4.49 -6.17
N GLN A 149 -18.08 -5.73 -5.76
CA GLN A 149 -17.00 -6.59 -6.21
C GLN A 149 -17.54 -7.41 -7.38
N TYR A 150 -17.02 -7.16 -8.58
CA TYR A 150 -17.25 -8.06 -9.71
C TYR A 150 -16.11 -9.07 -9.74
N ILE A 151 -16.42 -10.30 -9.32
CA ILE A 151 -15.50 -11.42 -9.43
C ILE A 151 -15.70 -12.04 -10.81
N PHE A 152 -14.75 -11.81 -11.69
CA PHE A 152 -14.61 -12.63 -12.88
C PHE A 152 -13.61 -13.74 -12.52
N THR A 153 -14.12 -14.95 -12.28
CA THR A 153 -13.28 -16.10 -11.90
C THR A 153 -12.53 -16.64 -13.12
N PRO A 154 -11.23 -16.92 -13.04
CA PRO A 154 -10.49 -17.49 -14.14
C PRO A 154 -10.97 -18.92 -14.44
N SER A 155 -11.31 -19.19 -15.70
CA SER A 155 -11.38 -20.56 -16.23
C SER A 155 -9.94 -21.04 -16.50
N VAL A 156 -9.16 -21.27 -15.45
CA VAL A 156 -7.85 -21.93 -15.65
C VAL A 156 -8.10 -23.38 -16.02
N GLY A 157 -7.49 -23.85 -17.12
CA GLY A 157 -7.55 -25.26 -17.51
C GLY A 157 -6.84 -26.21 -16.52
N SER A 158 -6.01 -25.66 -15.62
CA SER A 158 -5.28 -26.41 -14.60
C SER A 158 -6.10 -26.60 -13.32
N SER A 159 -6.01 -27.80 -12.73
CA SER A 159 -6.59 -28.12 -11.42
C SER A 159 -5.78 -27.57 -10.25
N ASP A 160 -4.52 -27.22 -10.46
CA ASP A 160 -3.57 -26.74 -9.45
C ASP A 160 -2.91 -25.41 -9.92
N LEU A 161 -2.99 -24.37 -9.08
CA LEU A 161 -2.56 -23.00 -9.39
C LEU A 161 -1.78 -22.43 -8.21
N LEU A 162 -0.56 -21.95 -8.48
CA LEU A 162 0.25 -21.23 -7.52
C LEU A 162 0.12 -19.72 -7.76
N ILE A 163 -0.52 -19.04 -6.80
CA ILE A 163 -0.70 -17.59 -6.83
C ILE A 163 0.30 -16.94 -5.88
N LEU A 164 1.13 -16.05 -6.40
CA LEU A 164 1.95 -15.17 -5.58
C LEU A 164 1.15 -13.92 -5.22
N LEU A 165 0.89 -13.73 -3.92
CA LEU A 165 0.16 -12.59 -3.36
C LEU A 165 1.10 -11.76 -2.48
N ASP A 166 1.12 -10.43 -2.66
CA ASP A 166 1.79 -9.51 -1.74
C ASP A 166 0.82 -8.92 -0.70
N SER A 167 1.30 -8.83 0.53
CA SER A 167 0.79 -8.19 1.74
C SER A 167 -0.54 -7.43 1.65
N TRP A 168 -1.64 -8.14 1.90
CA TRP A 168 -2.98 -7.56 1.99
C TRP A 168 -3.64 -7.84 3.34
N THR A 169 -4.33 -6.85 3.90
CA THR A 169 -5.13 -7.03 5.12
C THR A 169 -6.41 -7.82 4.87
N SER A 170 -6.96 -7.79 3.66
CA SER A 170 -8.19 -8.52 3.30
C SER A 170 -7.99 -10.04 3.34
N PHE A 171 -6.75 -10.51 3.09
CA PHE A 171 -6.40 -11.93 3.23
C PHE A 171 -6.02 -12.34 4.66
N ARG A 172 -6.16 -11.44 5.65
CA ARG A 172 -6.03 -11.82 7.07
C ARG A 172 -7.31 -12.41 7.64
N ASP A 173 -8.44 -12.21 6.96
CA ASP A 173 -9.72 -12.78 7.34
C ASP A 173 -9.90 -14.15 6.67
N GLN A 174 -9.37 -15.19 7.33
CA GLN A 174 -9.43 -16.57 6.82
C GLN A 174 -10.88 -17.03 6.60
N ALA A 175 -11.84 -16.57 7.42
CA ALA A 175 -13.24 -16.96 7.29
C ALA A 175 -13.87 -16.38 6.00
N ALA A 176 -13.55 -15.14 5.66
CA ALA A 176 -13.99 -14.53 4.40
C ALA A 176 -13.41 -15.27 3.18
N ILE A 177 -12.12 -15.65 3.24
CA ILE A 177 -11.47 -16.44 2.19
C ILE A 177 -12.14 -17.81 2.04
N ASP A 178 -12.26 -18.56 3.14
CA ASP A 178 -12.79 -19.92 3.13
C ASP A 178 -14.23 -19.96 2.60
N SER A 179 -15.04 -18.95 2.96
CA SER A 179 -16.42 -18.82 2.46
C SER A 179 -16.52 -18.55 0.95
N SER A 180 -15.43 -18.09 0.35
CA SER A 180 -15.36 -17.73 -1.07
C SER A 180 -14.68 -18.81 -1.92
N ILE A 181 -14.20 -19.91 -1.32
CA ILE A 181 -13.56 -21.01 -2.04
C ILE A 181 -14.64 -21.80 -2.82
N PRO A 182 -14.48 -21.95 -4.15
CA PRO A 182 -15.43 -22.73 -4.95
C PRO A 182 -15.51 -24.20 -4.51
N PRO A 183 -16.69 -24.85 -4.61
CA PRO A 183 -16.83 -26.27 -4.28
C PRO A 183 -15.83 -27.14 -5.06
N GLY A 184 -15.13 -28.02 -4.34
CA GLY A 184 -14.12 -28.93 -4.92
C GLY A 184 -12.73 -28.32 -5.14
N LYS A 185 -12.50 -27.07 -4.71
CA LYS A 185 -11.17 -26.44 -4.67
C LYS A 185 -10.64 -26.38 -3.24
N VAL A 186 -9.32 -26.40 -3.09
CA VAL A 186 -8.63 -26.32 -1.79
C VAL A 186 -7.61 -25.18 -1.87
N LEU A 187 -7.58 -24.33 -0.84
CA LEU A 187 -6.56 -23.31 -0.68
C LEU A 187 -5.50 -23.79 0.32
N GLN A 188 -4.23 -23.67 -0.05
CA GLN A 188 -3.10 -23.91 0.85
C GLN A 188 -2.31 -22.62 1.02
N THR A 189 -2.14 -22.17 2.26
CA THR A 189 -1.30 -21.02 2.61
C THR A 189 0.01 -21.51 3.24
N ARG A 190 1.12 -20.81 2.95
CA ARG A 190 2.44 -21.08 3.52
C ARG A 190 2.99 -19.85 4.22
#